data_AF-A0A7X7H391-F1
#
_entry.id   AF-A0A7X7H391-F1
#
_cell.length_a   1.000
_cell.length_b   1.000
_cell.length_c   1.000
_cell.angle_alpha   90.00
_cell.angle_beta   90.00
_cell.angle_gamma   90.00
#
_symmetry.space_group_name_H-M   'P 1'
#
loop_
_entity.id
_entity.type
_entity.pdbx_description
1 polymer ?
#
loop_
_entity_poly.entity_id
_entity_poly.type
_entity_poly.pdbx_seq_one_letter_code
_entity_poly.pdbx_strand_id
1 'polypeptide(L)'
;YMLVKTPAKTHATTKNDVFYYFSNLSGSKKRSLNTTTIKGKPFYALGNGAYIYASNVGFVNGNTLYQASGTTTATILNKIHVLNNKLKSTSKLLKIGQKVKVDATKTTGEGDEAGLYFRIAGTKGKNAQYIYWGDDAEYGMDQESTTDEFQGNFNLDNHLAN
;
A
#
# COMPACT_ATOMS: atom_id res chain seq x y z
N TYR A 1 11.22 7.07 -13.06
CA TYR A 1 11.35 5.74 -12.43
C TYR A 1 12.69 5.13 -12.82
N MET A 2 13.22 4.19 -12.03
CA MET A 2 14.46 3.47 -12.35
C MET A 2 14.20 1.97 -12.26
N LEU A 3 14.52 1.24 -13.33
CA LEU A 3 14.48 -0.21 -13.35
C LEU A 3 15.74 -0.76 -12.67
N VAL A 4 15.57 -1.56 -11.63
CA VAL A 4 16.69 -2.19 -10.92
C VAL A 4 16.50 -3.71 -10.94
N LYS A 5 17.58 -4.44 -11.24
CA LYS A 5 17.59 -5.90 -11.19
C LYS A 5 18.02 -6.36 -9.80
N THR A 6 17.40 -7.42 -9.31
CA THR A 6 17.76 -8.08 -8.05
C THR A 6 18.07 -9.55 -8.30
N PRO A 7 19.07 -10.14 -7.63
CA PRO A 7 19.29 -11.58 -7.64
C PRO A 7 18.27 -12.34 -6.75
N ALA A 8 17.43 -11.63 -5.98
CA ALA A 8 16.46 -12.26 -5.10
C ALA A 8 15.41 -13.04 -5.90
N LYS A 9 15.19 -14.30 -5.51
CA LYS A 9 14.13 -15.14 -6.08
C LYS A 9 12.79 -14.83 -5.42
N THR A 10 11.72 -14.97 -6.20
CA THR A 10 10.35 -14.84 -5.69
C THR A 10 9.82 -16.18 -5.19
N HIS A 11 9.01 -16.16 -4.14
CA HIS A 11 8.37 -17.34 -3.54
C HIS A 11 6.87 -17.11 -3.35
N ALA A 12 6.14 -18.18 -3.02
CA ALA A 12 4.74 -18.06 -2.61
C ALA A 12 4.68 -17.35 -1.25
N THR A 13 3.77 -16.40 -1.09
CA THR A 13 3.70 -15.57 0.14
C THR A 13 3.36 -16.42 1.36
N THR A 14 4.06 -16.15 2.46
CA THR A 14 3.87 -16.78 3.77
C THR A 14 3.49 -15.75 4.82
N LYS A 15 3.09 -16.20 6.02
CA LYS A 15 2.77 -15.32 7.15
C LYS A 15 3.95 -14.45 7.64
N ASN A 16 5.18 -14.82 7.28
CA ASN A 16 6.39 -14.11 7.70
C ASN A 16 6.81 -13.02 6.70
N ASP A 17 6.22 -13.02 5.51
CA ASP A 17 6.53 -12.02 4.50
C ASP A 17 5.87 -10.68 4.86
N VAL A 18 6.66 -9.61 4.79
CA VAL A 18 6.18 -8.25 5.06
C VAL A 18 5.51 -7.66 3.83
N PHE A 19 5.99 -8.03 2.63
CA PHE A 19 5.52 -7.49 1.36
C PHE A 19 5.20 -8.61 0.38
N TYR A 20 4.14 -8.42 -0.40
CA TYR A 20 3.70 -9.35 -1.43
C TYR A 20 3.15 -8.61 -2.65
N TYR A 21 3.06 -9.28 -3.79
CA TYR A 21 2.35 -8.82 -4.98
C TYR A 21 1.46 -9.94 -5.52
N PHE A 22 0.42 -9.58 -6.27
CA PHE A 22 -0.38 -10.56 -7.00
C PHE A 22 0.30 -10.87 -8.33
N SER A 23 0.62 -12.14 -8.58
CA SER A 23 1.29 -12.57 -9.81
C SER A 23 0.30 -13.00 -10.90
N ASN A 24 -0.97 -12.65 -10.75
CA ASN A 24 -2.03 -12.91 -11.73
C ASN A 24 -3.16 -11.88 -11.58
N LEU A 25 -3.86 -11.64 -12.69
CA LEU A 25 -4.93 -10.65 -12.78
C LEU A 25 -6.09 -10.93 -11.81
N SER A 26 -6.40 -12.19 -11.53
CA SER A 26 -7.50 -12.53 -10.62
C SER A 26 -7.19 -12.29 -9.14
N GLY A 27 -6.00 -11.81 -8.79
CA GLY A 27 -5.63 -11.51 -7.40
C GLY A 27 -5.55 -12.75 -6.50
N SER A 28 -5.50 -13.96 -7.06
CA SER A 28 -5.52 -15.20 -6.25
C SER A 28 -4.13 -15.76 -5.91
N LYS A 29 -3.08 -15.36 -6.65
CA LYS A 29 -1.72 -15.86 -6.47
C LYS A 29 -0.81 -14.79 -5.89
N LYS A 30 -0.59 -14.84 -4.57
CA LYS A 30 0.32 -13.93 -3.87
C LYS A 30 1.76 -14.43 -3.92
N ARG A 31 2.70 -13.59 -4.32
CA ARG A 31 4.14 -13.86 -4.29
C ARG A 31 4.90 -12.80 -3.51
N SER A 32 6.04 -13.19 -2.96
CA SER A 32 6.90 -12.32 -2.15
C SER A 32 8.36 -12.45 -2.61
N LEU A 33 9.19 -11.49 -2.20
CA LEU A 33 10.65 -11.52 -2.39
C LEU A 33 11.32 -11.61 -1.03
N ASN A 34 12.37 -12.42 -0.93
CA ASN A 34 13.18 -12.48 0.28
C ASN A 34 13.77 -11.11 0.62
N THR A 35 13.63 -10.69 1.87
CA THR A 35 14.23 -9.47 2.39
C THR A 35 15.38 -9.80 3.35
N THR A 36 16.37 -8.91 3.41
CA THR A 36 17.38 -8.91 4.46
C THR A 36 17.03 -7.83 5.47
N THR A 37 17.09 -8.16 6.76
CA THR A 37 16.87 -7.17 7.83
C THR A 37 18.17 -6.42 8.11
N ILE A 38 18.17 -5.10 7.91
CA ILE A 38 19.29 -4.22 8.24
C ILE A 38 18.77 -3.15 9.20
N LYS A 39 19.33 -3.07 10.41
CA LYS A 39 18.89 -2.13 11.47
C LYS A 39 17.37 -2.19 11.73
N GLY A 40 16.80 -3.39 11.76
CA GLY A 40 15.37 -3.62 12.04
C GLY A 40 14.42 -3.27 10.89
N LYS A 41 14.94 -2.96 9.69
CA LYS A 41 14.15 -2.65 8.51
C LYS A 41 14.38 -3.68 7.40
N PRO A 42 13.34 -4.05 6.62
CA PRO A 42 13.49 -4.99 5.50
C PRO A 42 14.07 -4.30 4.26
N PHE A 43 15.04 -4.95 3.61
CA PHE A 43 15.67 -4.49 2.37
C PHE A 43 15.69 -5.60 1.31
N TYR A 44 15.58 -5.22 0.03
CA TYR A 44 15.90 -6.10 -1.09
C TYR A 44 17.37 -5.96 -1.48
N ALA A 45 18.04 -7.08 -1.69
CA ALA A 45 19.42 -7.08 -2.21
C ALA A 45 19.40 -6.75 -3.69
N LEU A 46 20.32 -5.89 -4.16
CA LEU A 46 20.49 -5.54 -5.57
C LEU A 46 21.67 -6.29 -6.22
N GLY A 47 22.42 -7.07 -5.42
CA GLY A 47 23.70 -7.65 -5.81
C GLY A 47 24.88 -6.75 -5.42
N ASN A 48 26.10 -7.29 -5.45
CA ASN A 48 27.35 -6.56 -5.14
C ASN A 48 27.33 -5.78 -3.81
N GLY A 49 26.63 -6.30 -2.79
CA GLY A 49 26.52 -5.65 -1.48
C GLY A 49 25.60 -4.41 -1.44
N ALA A 50 24.88 -4.11 -2.52
CA ALA A 50 23.92 -3.02 -2.57
C ALA A 50 22.52 -3.49 -2.14
N TYR A 51 21.76 -2.57 -1.51
CA TYR A 51 20.44 -2.84 -0.96
C TYR A 51 19.51 -1.64 -1.18
N ILE A 52 18.21 -1.92 -1.36
CA ILE A 52 17.14 -0.91 -1.38
C ILE A 52 16.15 -1.19 -0.26
N TYR A 53 15.70 -0.14 0.44
CA TYR A 53 14.67 -0.27 1.46
C TYR A 53 13.39 -0.78 0.80
N ALA A 54 12.80 -1.86 1.32
CA ALA A 54 11.72 -2.57 0.64
C ALA A 54 10.47 -1.68 0.42
N SER A 55 10.20 -0.75 1.33
CA SER A 55 9.11 0.22 1.17
C SER A 55 9.39 1.29 0.11
N ASN A 56 10.63 1.48 -0.33
CA ASN A 56 10.88 2.38 -1.46
C ASN A 56 10.59 1.72 -2.82
N VAL A 57 10.05 0.49 -2.84
CA VAL A 57 9.77 -0.28 -4.05
C VAL A 57 8.27 -0.37 -4.27
N GLY A 58 7.76 0.38 -5.26
CA GLY A 58 6.34 0.36 -5.62
C GLY A 58 5.92 -0.87 -6.43
N PHE A 59 6.85 -1.48 -7.20
CA PHE A 59 6.53 -2.56 -8.13
C PHE A 59 7.59 -3.66 -8.16
N VAL A 60 7.13 -4.90 -8.35
CA VAL A 60 7.98 -6.05 -8.67
C VAL A 60 7.44 -6.77 -9.90
N ASN A 61 8.28 -6.88 -10.93
CA ASN A 61 7.91 -7.44 -12.25
C ASN A 61 6.64 -6.79 -12.83
N GLY A 62 6.51 -5.47 -12.70
CA GLY A 62 5.33 -4.71 -13.17
C GLY A 62 4.09 -4.81 -12.28
N ASN A 63 4.14 -5.58 -11.17
CA ASN A 63 3.01 -5.72 -10.26
C ASN A 63 3.21 -4.86 -9.02
N THR A 64 2.16 -4.17 -8.58
CA THR A 64 2.17 -3.35 -7.35
C THR A 64 2.56 -4.19 -6.14
N LEU A 65 3.44 -3.64 -5.31
CA LEU A 65 3.86 -4.25 -4.05
C LEU A 65 2.94 -3.78 -2.91
N TYR A 66 2.38 -4.76 -2.19
CA TYR A 66 1.51 -4.56 -1.05
C TYR A 66 2.20 -4.99 0.24
N GLN A 67 1.89 -4.32 1.35
CA GLN A 67 2.31 -4.74 2.67
C GLN A 67 1.30 -5.75 3.26
N ALA A 68 1.77 -6.96 3.57
CA ALA A 68 0.95 -8.08 4.05
C ALA A 68 0.32 -7.83 5.43
N SER A 69 1.03 -7.12 6.30
CA SER A 69 0.53 -6.73 7.61
C SER A 69 1.37 -5.61 8.23
N GLY A 70 0.76 -4.87 9.15
CA GLY A 70 1.45 -3.88 9.97
C GLY A 70 0.76 -2.51 9.92
N THR A 71 1.36 -1.56 10.63
CA THR A 71 0.92 -0.18 10.61
C THR A 71 1.87 0.63 9.74
N THR A 72 1.36 1.42 8.80
CA THR A 72 2.11 2.50 8.16
C THR A 72 1.64 3.86 8.67
N THR A 73 2.30 4.94 8.28
CA THR A 73 1.93 6.31 8.65
C THR A 73 1.43 7.08 7.44
N ALA A 74 0.16 7.46 7.45
CA ALA A 74 -0.41 8.40 6.49
C ALA A 74 -0.17 9.82 6.97
N THR A 75 0.33 10.69 6.08
CA THR A 75 0.39 12.13 6.33
C THR A 75 -0.81 12.78 5.68
N ILE A 76 -1.64 13.46 6.47
CA ILE A 76 -2.87 14.09 6.00
C ILE A 76 -2.53 15.32 5.14
N LEU A 77 -3.08 15.42 3.94
CA LEU A 77 -2.75 16.47 2.98
C LEU A 77 -3.84 17.55 2.84
N ASN A 78 -5.06 17.21 3.25
CA ASN A 78 -6.22 18.10 3.30
C ASN A 78 -6.94 17.93 4.65
N LYS A 79 -7.73 18.93 5.06
CA LYS A 79 -8.54 18.78 6.27
C LYS A 79 -9.63 17.74 6.01
N ILE A 80 -9.65 16.66 6.80
CA ILE A 80 -10.60 15.55 6.62
C ILE A 80 -11.25 15.14 7.93
N HIS A 81 -12.49 14.68 7.84
CA HIS A 81 -13.17 14.04 8.96
C HIS A 81 -12.78 12.57 9.06
N VAL A 82 -12.57 12.09 10.30
CA VAL A 82 -12.51 10.65 10.56
C VAL A 82 -13.90 10.08 10.35
N LEU A 83 -13.97 8.95 9.66
CA LEU A 83 -15.19 8.20 9.40
C LEU A 83 -15.34 7.06 10.41
N ASN A 84 -16.59 6.68 10.69
CA ASN A 84 -16.88 5.49 11.48
C ASN A 84 -16.87 4.21 10.63
N ASN A 85 -17.22 3.07 11.23
CA ASN A 85 -17.23 1.77 10.55
C ASN A 85 -18.26 1.65 9.40
N LYS A 86 -19.22 2.57 9.33
CA LYS A 86 -20.21 2.72 8.25
C LYS A 86 -19.80 3.80 7.23
N LEU A 87 -18.54 4.26 7.29
CA LEU A 87 -17.98 5.31 6.43
C LEU A 87 -18.71 6.66 6.52
N LYS A 88 -19.41 6.92 7.64
CA LYS A 88 -20.04 8.23 7.91
C LYS A 88 -19.08 9.12 8.69
N SER A 89 -19.01 10.39 8.31
CA SER A 89 -18.20 11.40 8.99
C SER A 89 -18.56 11.51 10.48
N THR A 90 -17.51 11.61 11.31
CA THR A 90 -17.62 11.92 12.73
C THR A 90 -17.22 13.37 12.98
N SER A 91 -17.41 13.86 14.20
CA SER A 91 -16.95 15.21 14.59
C SER A 91 -15.42 15.33 14.71
N LYS A 92 -14.68 14.22 14.67
CA LYS A 92 -13.22 14.22 14.77
C LYS A 92 -12.60 14.65 13.44
N LEU A 93 -11.88 15.77 13.47
CA LEU A 93 -11.19 16.36 12.32
C LEU A 93 -9.68 16.11 12.40
N LEU A 94 -9.06 15.77 11.27
CA LEU A 94 -7.61 15.68 11.12
C LEU A 94 -7.12 16.88 10.31
N LYS A 95 -5.98 17.45 10.74
CA LYS A 95 -5.39 18.63 10.11
C LYS A 95 -4.32 18.24 9.08
N ILE A 96 -4.07 19.13 8.13
CA ILE A 96 -2.96 19.03 7.17
C ILE A 96 -1.64 18.84 7.93
N GLY A 97 -0.79 17.94 7.44
CA GLY A 97 0.50 17.56 8.02
C GLY A 97 0.40 16.58 9.20
N GLN A 98 -0.80 16.31 9.72
CA GLN A 98 -0.98 15.36 10.81
C GLN A 98 -0.60 13.94 10.35
N LYS A 99 0.20 13.24 11.15
CA LYS A 99 0.58 11.85 10.90
C LYS A 99 -0.37 10.90 11.63
N VAL A 100 -0.95 9.96 10.90
CA VAL A 100 -1.91 8.97 11.42
C VAL A 100 -1.42 7.58 11.08
N LYS A 101 -1.37 6.69 12.08
CA LYS A 101 -1.07 5.28 11.83
C LYS A 101 -2.28 4.60 11.21
N VAL A 102 -2.08 3.84 10.14
CA VAL A 102 -3.11 3.10 9.44
C VAL A 102 -2.68 1.64 9.25
N ASP A 103 -3.63 0.70 9.30
CA ASP A 103 -3.30 -0.74 9.37
C ASP A 103 -4.12 -1.65 8.44
N ALA A 104 -5.00 -1.08 7.62
CA ALA A 104 -5.69 -1.76 6.54
C ALA A 104 -6.28 -0.74 5.57
N THR A 105 -6.67 -1.20 4.38
CA THR A 105 -7.52 -0.46 3.45
C THR A 105 -8.93 -1.03 3.45
N LYS A 106 -9.85 -0.25 2.89
CA LYS A 106 -11.19 -0.69 2.48
C LYS A 106 -11.52 0.05 1.20
N THR A 107 -12.00 -0.66 0.21
CA THR A 107 -12.55 -0.09 -1.02
C THR A 107 -14.07 -0.25 -1.03
N THR A 108 -14.82 0.74 -1.53
CA THR A 108 -16.27 0.63 -1.76
C THR A 108 -16.65 1.30 -3.06
N GLY A 109 -17.60 0.75 -3.81
CA GLY A 109 -17.90 1.20 -5.17
C GLY A 109 -17.12 0.38 -6.19
N GLU A 110 -17.29 0.71 -7.47
CA GLU A 110 -16.67 0.03 -8.62
C GLU A 110 -16.30 1.06 -9.69
N GLY A 111 -15.27 0.77 -10.49
CA GLY A 111 -14.76 1.67 -11.53
C GLY A 111 -14.36 3.04 -10.97
N ASP A 112 -14.62 4.09 -11.74
CA ASP A 112 -14.32 5.50 -11.43
C ASP A 112 -15.08 6.05 -10.18
N GLU A 113 -15.98 5.25 -9.58
CA GLU A 113 -16.70 5.60 -8.36
C GLU A 113 -16.15 4.87 -7.12
N ALA A 114 -15.13 4.04 -7.28
CA ALA A 114 -14.54 3.30 -6.18
C ALA A 114 -13.82 4.26 -5.22
N GLY A 115 -14.20 4.26 -3.94
CA GLY A 115 -13.54 5.04 -2.91
C GLY A 115 -12.51 4.22 -2.13
N LEU A 116 -11.30 4.75 -1.95
CA LEU A 116 -10.26 4.19 -1.11
C LEU A 116 -10.27 4.80 0.29
N TYR A 117 -10.26 3.93 1.30
CA TYR A 117 -10.28 4.31 2.70
C TYR A 117 -9.16 3.60 3.47
N PHE A 118 -8.43 4.33 4.31
CA PHE A 118 -7.46 3.72 5.24
C PHE A 118 -8.05 3.59 6.64
N ARG A 119 -7.97 2.40 7.23
CA ARG A 119 -8.36 2.16 8.61
C ARG A 119 -7.30 2.69 9.57
N ILE A 120 -7.72 3.49 10.55
CA ILE A 120 -6.84 3.98 11.62
C ILE A 120 -6.39 2.79 12.48
N ALA A 121 -5.09 2.68 12.68
CA ALA A 121 -4.48 1.57 13.40
C ALA A 121 -5.03 1.44 14.82
N GLY A 122 -5.30 0.19 15.23
CA GLY A 122 -5.87 -0.11 16.55
C GLY A 122 -7.39 0.08 16.64
N THR A 123 -8.05 0.48 15.56
CA THR A 123 -9.52 0.52 15.47
C THR A 123 -10.02 -0.67 14.65
N LYS A 124 -10.94 -1.48 15.20
CA LYS A 124 -11.41 -2.73 14.55
C LYS A 124 -12.88 -3.00 14.81
N GLY A 125 -13.49 -3.83 13.94
CA GLY A 125 -14.89 -4.27 14.07
C GLY A 125 -15.85 -3.08 14.17
N LYS A 126 -16.73 -3.10 15.18
CA LYS A 126 -17.69 -2.00 15.44
C LYS A 126 -17.04 -0.65 15.76
N ASN A 127 -15.79 -0.67 16.22
CA ASN A 127 -15.04 0.53 16.59
C ASN A 127 -14.08 0.99 15.48
N ALA A 128 -14.07 0.32 14.32
CA ALA A 128 -13.20 0.68 13.22
C ALA A 128 -13.46 2.14 12.78
N GLN A 129 -12.38 2.88 12.60
CA GLN A 129 -12.38 4.25 12.11
C GLN A 129 -11.55 4.34 10.84
N TYR A 130 -11.97 5.19 9.92
CA TYR A 130 -11.35 5.30 8.61
C TYR A 130 -11.04 6.75 8.27
N ILE A 131 -10.09 6.95 7.37
CA ILE A 131 -9.90 8.20 6.63
C ILE A 131 -10.20 7.92 5.16
N TYR A 132 -10.93 8.81 4.51
CA TYR A 132 -11.07 8.77 3.06
C TYR A 132 -9.77 9.28 2.43
N TRP A 133 -9.27 8.56 1.44
CA TRP A 133 -8.02 8.89 0.78
C TRP A 133 -8.24 9.48 -0.62
N GLY A 134 -9.24 9.00 -1.35
CA GLY A 134 -9.53 9.42 -2.70
C GLY A 134 -10.24 8.33 -3.49
N ASP A 135 -10.30 8.53 -4.79
CA ASP A 135 -10.71 7.50 -5.74
C ASP A 135 -9.70 6.33 -5.70
N ASP A 136 -10.19 5.09 -5.61
CA ASP A 136 -9.39 3.86 -5.63
C ASP A 136 -8.82 3.59 -7.02
N ALA A 137 -9.52 3.98 -8.09
CA ALA A 137 -9.08 3.83 -9.47
C ALA A 137 -7.77 4.59 -9.73
N GLU A 138 -7.57 5.75 -9.06
CA GLU A 138 -6.31 6.50 -9.12
C GLU A 138 -5.12 5.75 -8.48
N TYR A 139 -5.38 4.71 -7.68
CA TYR A 139 -4.36 3.91 -6.99
C TYR A 139 -4.40 2.42 -7.37
N GLY A 140 -5.30 2.03 -8.27
CA GLY A 140 -5.62 0.65 -8.63
C GLY A 140 -5.77 0.46 -10.15
N MET A 141 -4.76 -0.15 -10.76
CA MET A 141 -4.76 -0.80 -12.09
C MET A 141 -5.64 -0.22 -13.22
N ASP A 142 -5.59 1.07 -13.51
CA ASP A 142 -5.83 1.54 -14.88
C ASP A 142 -4.53 1.43 -15.68
N GLN A 143 -4.16 0.21 -16.05
CA GLN A 143 -3.16 -0.03 -17.09
C GLN A 143 -3.60 -1.23 -17.94
N GLU A 144 -4.64 -1.05 -18.76
CA GLU A 144 -4.40 -1.32 -20.18
C GLU A 144 -3.45 -0.22 -20.66
N SER A 145 -2.15 -0.43 -20.45
CA SER A 145 -1.16 0.42 -21.06
C SER A 145 -0.15 -0.43 -21.80
N THR A 146 -0.34 -0.42 -23.11
CA THR A 146 0.64 -0.83 -24.09
C THR A 146 1.65 0.31 -24.36
N THR A 147 1.67 1.38 -23.54
CA THR A 147 2.53 2.56 -23.71
C THR A 147 3.00 3.14 -22.37
N ASP A 148 4.30 3.01 -22.12
CA ASP A 148 5.06 3.42 -20.92
C ASP A 148 4.84 4.86 -20.39
N GLU A 149 3.69 5.21 -19.80
CA GLU A 149 3.58 6.39 -18.93
C GLU A 149 2.32 6.37 -18.05
N PHE A 150 2.51 6.31 -16.73
CA PHE A 150 1.52 6.79 -15.76
C PHE A 150 2.21 7.47 -14.57
N GLN A 151 1.71 8.66 -14.25
CA GLN A 151 2.16 9.53 -13.16
C GLN A 151 1.18 9.44 -12.00
N GLY A 152 1.66 9.02 -10.83
CA GLY A 152 0.96 9.18 -9.56
C GLY A 152 1.90 9.82 -8.55
N ASN A 153 1.67 11.10 -8.23
CA ASN A 153 2.33 11.78 -7.12
C ASN A 153 1.64 11.36 -5.82
N PHE A 154 2.06 10.31 -5.09
CA PHE A 154 1.85 10.30 -3.63
C PHE A 154 2.94 9.58 -2.86
N ASN A 155 3.48 10.34 -1.91
CA ASN A 155 4.35 9.94 -0.82
C ASN A 155 3.56 9.02 0.13
N LEU A 156 3.46 7.75 -0.20
CA LEU A 156 3.14 6.70 0.76
C LEU A 156 3.89 5.44 0.32
N ASP A 157 5.05 5.22 0.94
CA ASP A 157 5.99 4.15 0.62
C ASP A 157 5.41 2.72 0.74
N ASN A 158 4.11 2.46 0.93
CA ASN A 158 3.52 1.10 0.84
C ASN A 158 2.01 1.15 0.62
N HIS A 159 1.49 0.33 -0.30
CA HIS A 159 0.06 0.04 -0.41
C HIS A 159 -0.32 -1.02 0.64
N LEU A 160 -1.34 -0.76 1.46
CA LEU A 160 -1.88 -1.75 2.40
C LEU A 160 -2.90 -2.65 1.68
N ALA A 161 -3.04 -3.89 2.15
CA ALA A 161 -4.02 -4.84 1.62
C ALA A 161 -5.42 -4.66 2.26
N ASN A 162 -6.48 -4.92 1.48
CA ASN A 162 -7.88 -5.06 1.93
C ASN A 162 -8.09 -6.31 2.79
#